data_AF-A0A8R1Y1B3-F1
#
_entry.id   AF-A0A8R1Y1B3-F1
#
_cell.length_a   1.000
_cell.length_b   1.000
_cell.length_c   1.000
_cell.angle_alpha   90.00
_cell.angle_beta   90.00
_cell.angle_gamma   90.00
#
_symmetry.space_group_name_H-M   'P 1'
#
loop_
_entity.id
_entity.type
_entity.pdbx_description
1 polymer ?
#
loop_
_entity_poly.entity_id
_entity_poly.type
_entity_poly.pdbx_seq_one_letter_code
_entity_poly.pdbx_strand_id
1 'polypeptide(L)'
;MVIDSQVHLLFVSFFDLMEHVLDLESLKKLTPEQQKTLISGVKQQAAILNAQNMITDLSERCLTKCITNPGSSLSNTEKQCLQRCMDRFMDTYNMVSQTLQKRVQEEIASSTRMT
;
A
#
# COMPACT_ATOMS: atom_id res chain seq x y z
N MET A 1 16.50 16.16 -18.84
CA MET A 1 15.15 16.21 -19.46
C MET A 1 14.61 14.84 -19.88
N VAL A 2 15.46 13.85 -20.25
CA VAL A 2 14.98 12.48 -20.62
C VAL A 2 14.45 11.66 -19.42
N ILE A 3 14.96 11.94 -18.21
CA ILE A 3 14.56 11.22 -16.98
C ILE A 3 13.12 11.55 -16.58
N ASP A 4 12.67 12.79 -16.78
CA ASP A 4 11.30 13.23 -16.47
C ASP A 4 10.26 12.50 -17.33
N SER A 5 10.53 12.36 -18.63
CA SER A 5 9.64 11.68 -19.58
C SER A 5 9.52 10.18 -19.31
N GLN A 6 10.59 9.49 -18.90
CA GLN A 6 10.50 8.06 -18.53
C GLN A 6 9.74 7.84 -17.21
N VAL A 7 9.94 8.69 -16.21
CA VAL A 7 9.18 8.62 -14.95
C VAL A 7 7.70 8.88 -15.21
N HIS A 8 7.37 9.85 -16.05
CA HIS A 8 5.99 10.11 -16.47
C HIS A 8 5.39 8.94 -17.25
N LEU A 9 6.14 8.32 -18.18
CA LEU A 9 5.67 7.14 -18.92
C LEU A 9 5.43 5.94 -18.00
N LEU A 10 6.32 5.71 -17.03
CA LEU A 10 6.12 4.66 -16.02
C LEU A 10 4.89 4.96 -15.17
N PHE A 11 4.70 6.21 -14.74
CA PHE A 11 3.54 6.63 -13.96
C PHE A 11 2.24 6.48 -14.74
N VAL A 12 2.19 6.90 -16.01
CA VAL A 12 1.05 6.71 -16.91
C VAL A 12 0.78 5.23 -17.13
N SER A 13 1.79 4.43 -17.47
CA SER A 13 1.62 2.99 -17.67
C SER A 13 1.12 2.27 -16.41
N PHE A 14 1.54 2.73 -15.23
CA PHE A 14 1.06 2.23 -13.94
C PHE A 14 -0.39 2.66 -13.69
N PHE A 15 -0.75 3.89 -14.03
CA PHE A 15 -2.12 4.40 -13.91
C PHE A 15 -3.07 3.65 -14.87
N ASP A 16 -2.66 3.46 -16.12
CA ASP A 16 -3.37 2.66 -17.12
C ASP A 16 -3.52 1.21 -16.63
N LEU A 17 -2.45 0.61 -16.10
CA LEU A 17 -2.50 -0.74 -15.53
C LEU A 17 -3.46 -0.80 -14.33
N MET A 18 -3.50 0.25 -13.50
CA MET A 18 -4.41 0.33 -12.35
C MET A 18 -5.88 0.44 -12.76
N GLU A 19 -6.20 1.18 -13.82
CA GLU A 19 -7.57 1.21 -14.38
C GLU A 19 -7.99 -0.15 -14.96
N HIS A 20 -7.06 -0.92 -15.51
CA HIS A 20 -7.37 -2.23 -16.10
C HIS A 20 -7.50 -3.37 -15.07
N VAL A 21 -6.88 -3.28 -13.89
CA VAL A 21 -6.89 -4.40 -12.91
C VAL A 21 -8.20 -4.58 -12.16
N LEU A 22 -9.17 -3.66 -12.26
CA LEU A 22 -10.44 -3.75 -11.54
C LEU A 22 -11.67 -3.59 -12.46
N ASP A 23 -11.67 -4.25 -13.61
CA ASP A 23 -12.92 -4.45 -14.33
C ASP A 23 -13.73 -5.60 -13.70
N LEU A 24 -14.61 -5.24 -12.76
CA LEU A 24 -15.59 -6.14 -12.13
C LEU A 24 -16.53 -6.81 -13.16
N GLU A 25 -16.76 -6.20 -14.32
CA GLU A 25 -17.60 -6.78 -15.37
C GLU A 25 -16.87 -7.90 -16.11
N SER A 26 -15.58 -7.73 -16.40
CA SER A 26 -14.73 -8.78 -16.96
C SER A 26 -14.62 -9.98 -16.00
N LEU A 27 -14.55 -9.72 -14.69
CA LEU A 27 -14.57 -10.77 -13.66
C LEU A 27 -15.86 -11.62 -13.68
N LYS A 28 -17.02 -11.02 -13.97
CA LYS A 28 -18.32 -11.71 -14.03
C LYS A 28 -18.47 -12.64 -15.25
N LYS A 29 -17.67 -12.45 -16.30
CA LYS A 29 -17.73 -13.26 -17.54
C LYS A 29 -16.90 -14.55 -17.45
N LEU A 30 -16.06 -14.69 -16.42
CA LEU A 30 -15.19 -15.84 -16.24
C LEU A 30 -15.92 -17.03 -15.62
N THR A 31 -15.41 -18.24 -15.87
CA THR A 31 -15.84 -19.45 -15.12
C THR A 31 -15.49 -19.31 -13.64
N PRO A 32 -16.19 -20.01 -12.73
CA PRO A 32 -15.86 -19.99 -11.30
C PRO A 32 -14.40 -20.33 -10.99
N GLU A 33 -13.81 -21.26 -11.74
CA GLU A 33 -12.41 -21.68 -11.62
C GLU A 33 -11.43 -20.56 -12.03
N GLN A 34 -11.72 -19.89 -13.15
CA GLN A 34 -10.93 -18.75 -13.63
C GLN A 34 -11.05 -17.56 -12.67
N GLN A 35 -12.25 -17.28 -12.18
CA GLN A 35 -12.50 -16.22 -11.22
C GLN A 35 -11.70 -16.46 -9.93
N LYS A 36 -11.69 -17.69 -9.40
CA LYS A 36 -10.91 -18.03 -8.20
C LYS A 36 -9.42 -17.80 -8.39
N THR A 37 -8.88 -18.22 -9.53
CA THR A 37 -7.45 -18.03 -9.86
C THR A 37 -7.11 -16.55 -9.96
N LEU A 38 -7.93 -15.78 -10.67
CA LEU A 38 -7.73 -14.35 -10.85
C LEU A 38 -7.83 -13.59 -9.52
N ILE A 39 -8.86 -13.86 -8.70
CA ILE A 39 -9.01 -13.25 -7.37
C ILE A 39 -7.81 -13.56 -6.48
N SER A 40 -7.27 -14.78 -6.55
CA SER A 40 -6.05 -15.14 -5.80
C SER A 40 -4.85 -14.30 -6.23
N GLY A 41 -4.66 -14.13 -7.54
CA GLY A 41 -3.59 -13.29 -8.09
C GLY A 41 -3.76 -11.82 -7.71
N VAL A 42 -4.98 -11.28 -7.82
CA VAL A 42 -5.30 -9.90 -7.41
C VAL A 42 -5.03 -9.69 -5.92
N LYS A 43 -5.42 -10.64 -5.05
CA LYS A 43 -5.13 -10.56 -3.61
C LYS A 43 -3.63 -10.54 -3.31
N GLN A 44 -2.85 -11.38 -3.99
CA GLN A 44 -1.40 -11.38 -3.83
C GLN A 44 -0.78 -10.05 -4.27
N GLN A 45 -1.18 -9.54 -5.43
CA GLN A 45 -0.69 -8.26 -5.94
C GLN A 45 -1.08 -7.09 -5.03
N ALA A 46 -2.32 -7.07 -4.53
CA ALA A 46 -2.79 -6.07 -3.58
C ALA A 46 -1.98 -6.09 -2.28
N ALA A 47 -1.62 -7.27 -1.76
CA ALA A 47 -0.75 -7.40 -0.59
C ALA A 47 0.65 -6.83 -0.84
N ILE A 48 1.23 -7.10 -2.02
CA ILE A 48 2.55 -6.54 -2.42
C ILE A 48 2.48 -5.03 -2.52
N LEU A 49 1.47 -4.47 -3.20
CA LEU A 49 1.30 -3.03 -3.34
C LEU A 49 1.08 -2.34 -1.98
N ASN A 50 0.28 -2.93 -1.10
CA ASN A 50 0.09 -2.42 0.25
C ASN A 50 1.41 -2.39 1.04
N ALA A 51 2.22 -3.46 0.93
CA ALA A 51 3.54 -3.50 1.57
C ALA A 51 4.49 -2.44 0.97
N GLN A 52 4.48 -2.23 -0.34
CA GLN A 52 5.29 -1.20 -1.00
C GLN A 52 4.91 0.21 -0.53
N ASN A 53 3.62 0.53 -0.47
CA ASN A 53 3.14 1.82 0.03
C ASN A 53 3.54 2.03 1.50
N MET A 54 3.38 0.99 2.33
CA MET A 54 3.78 1.03 3.73
C MET A 54 5.30 1.29 3.90
N ILE A 55 6.14 0.66 3.07
CA ILE A 55 7.60 0.87 3.10
C ILE A 55 7.94 2.31 2.68
N THR A 56 7.28 2.84 1.65
CA THR A 56 7.46 4.23 1.20
C THR A 56 7.09 5.22 2.30
N ASP A 57 5.90 5.05 2.90
CA ASP A 57 5.41 5.91 3.98
C ASP A 57 6.31 5.85 5.22
N LEU A 58 6.72 4.64 5.62
CA LEU A 58 7.63 4.42 6.75
C LEU A 58 8.97 5.12 6.50
N SER A 59 9.51 4.96 5.29
CA SER A 59 10.78 5.57 4.90
C SER A 59 10.68 7.10 4.93
N GLU A 60 9.68 7.69 4.27
CA GLU A 60 9.51 9.15 4.22
C GLU A 60 9.36 9.73 5.63
N ARG A 61 8.49 9.15 6.46
CA ARG A 61 8.22 9.65 7.81
C ARG A 61 9.42 9.49 8.74
N CYS A 62 10.06 8.32 8.75
CA CYS A 62 11.16 8.06 9.65
C CYS A 62 12.44 8.78 9.24
N LEU A 63 12.74 8.90 7.94
CA LEU A 63 13.89 9.66 7.48
C LEU A 63 13.70 11.15 7.77
N THR A 64 12.53 11.72 7.48
CA THR A 64 12.21 13.13 7.80
C THR A 64 12.32 13.41 9.30
N LYS A 65 11.90 12.45 10.14
CA LYS A 65 11.93 12.63 11.59
C LYS A 65 13.33 12.46 12.20
N CYS A 66 14.11 11.52 11.68
CA CYS A 66 15.33 11.07 12.34
C CYS A 66 16.62 11.61 11.71
N ILE A 67 16.62 11.94 10.41
CA ILE A 67 17.82 12.40 9.69
C ILE A 67 17.76 13.91 9.55
N THR A 68 18.41 14.63 10.45
CA THR A 68 18.47 16.10 10.43
C THR A 68 19.71 16.64 9.71
N ASN A 69 20.80 15.85 9.67
CA ASN A 69 22.06 16.23 9.03
C ASN A 69 22.57 15.06 8.17
N PRO A 70 22.15 14.99 6.89
CA PRO A 70 22.56 13.90 6.00
C PRO A 70 24.09 13.81 5.85
N GLY A 71 24.64 12.61 6.00
CA GLY A 71 26.06 12.32 5.85
C GLY A 71 26.32 11.03 5.07
N SER A 72 27.58 10.62 4.97
CA SER A 72 27.97 9.37 4.28
C SER A 72 27.61 8.09 5.07
N SER A 73 27.22 8.23 6.33
CA SER A 73 26.80 7.12 7.18
C SER A 73 25.81 7.60 8.25
N LEU A 74 25.00 6.67 8.75
CA LEU A 74 24.10 6.92 9.87
C LEU A 74 24.88 6.88 11.20
N SER A 75 24.77 7.95 11.98
CA SER A 75 25.22 7.99 13.37
C SER A 75 24.44 6.99 14.23
N ASN A 76 24.99 6.64 15.41
CA ASN A 76 24.30 5.75 16.34
C ASN A 76 22.97 6.34 16.85
N THR A 77 22.87 7.67 16.95
CA THR A 77 21.64 8.37 17.32
C THR A 77 20.57 8.24 16.24
N GLU A 78 20.94 8.42 14.97
CA GLU A 78 20.03 8.26 13.83
C GLU A 78 19.54 6.81 13.72
N LYS A 79 20.44 5.83 13.85
CA LYS A 79 20.07 4.40 13.85
C LYS A 79 19.04 4.08 14.94
N GLN A 80 19.28 4.52 16.18
CA GLN A 80 18.35 4.31 17.29
C GLN A 80 17.02 5.03 17.08
N CYS A 81 17.05 6.26 16.53
CA CYS A 81 15.83 6.99 16.19
C CYS A 81 15.02 6.23 15.13
N LEU A 82 15.67 5.77 14.06
CA LEU A 82 15.05 5.02 12.98
C LEU A 82 14.42 3.73 13.50
N GLN A 83 15.12 2.95 14.32
CA GLN A 83 14.57 1.74 14.96
C GLN A 83 13.28 2.05 15.73
N ARG A 84 13.32 3.03 16.64
CA ARG A 84 12.15 3.43 17.43
C ARG A 84 11.01 3.97 16.57
N CYS A 85 11.34 4.72 15.51
CA CYS A 85 10.37 5.26 14.57
C CYS A 85 9.65 4.15 13.82
N MET A 86 10.39 3.18 13.30
CA MET A 86 9.83 2.01 12.62
C MET A 86 8.90 1.21 13.53
N ASP A 87 9.33 0.92 14.76
CA ASP A 87 8.51 0.19 15.74
C ASP A 87 7.19 0.94 16.04
N ARG A 88 7.26 2.25 16.31
CA ARG A 88 6.04 3.05 16.57
C ARG A 88 5.15 3.20 15.35
N PHE A 89 5.75 3.34 14.17
CA PHE A 89 5.00 3.43 12.91
C PHE A 89 4.21 2.14 12.69
N MET A 90 4.86 0.97 12.81
CA MET A 90 4.21 -0.32 12.62
C MET A 90 3.13 -0.59 13.67
N ASP A 91 3.38 -0.28 14.95
CA ASP A 91 2.38 -0.38 16.00
C ASP A 91 1.14 0.47 15.70
N THR A 92 1.36 1.72 15.27
CA THR A 92 0.28 2.65 14.92
C THR A 92 -0.47 2.19 13.67
N TYR A 93 0.26 1.77 12.64
CA TYR A 93 -0.31 1.24 11.40
C TYR A 93 -1.21 0.04 11.67
N ASN A 94 -0.76 -0.90 12.51
CA ASN A 94 -1.56 -2.07 12.88
C ASN A 94 -2.84 -1.69 13.63
N MET A 95 -2.75 -0.80 14.62
CA MET A 95 -3.90 -0.32 15.38
C MET A 95 -4.94 0.38 14.50
N VAL A 96 -4.48 1.29 13.63
CA VAL A 96 -5.36 2.04 12.70
C VAL A 96 -5.96 1.08 11.67
N SER A 97 -5.15 0.21 11.07
CA SER A 97 -5.59 -0.79 10.09
C SER A 97 -6.69 -1.70 10.65
N GLN A 98 -6.52 -2.22 11.87
CA GLN A 98 -7.53 -3.06 12.53
C GLN A 98 -8.80 -2.28 12.85
N THR A 99 -8.67 -1.05 13.34
CA THR A 99 -9.82 -0.18 13.65
C THR A 99 -10.62 0.14 12.39
N LEU A 100 -9.93 0.45 11.30
CA LEU A 100 -10.55 0.72 10.00
C LEU A 100 -11.24 -0.53 9.44
N GLN A 101 -10.57 -1.69 9.47
CA GLN A 101 -11.17 -2.96 9.03
C GLN A 101 -12.45 -3.27 9.78
N LYS A 102 -12.47 -3.10 11.11
CA LYS A 102 -13.67 -3.29 11.93
C LYS A 102 -14.81 -2.37 11.48
N ARG A 103 -14.54 -1.08 11.30
CA ARG A 103 -15.54 -0.10 10.85
C ARG A 103 -16.08 -0.44 9.46
N VAL A 104 -15.21 -0.78 8.52
CA VAL A 104 -15.61 -1.17 7.15
C VAL A 104 -16.51 -2.41 7.17
N GLN A 105 -16.19 -3.41 7.99
CA GLN A 105 -17.04 -4.59 8.15
C GLN A 105 -18.41 -4.25 8.74
N GLU A 106 -18.47 -3.35 9.73
CA GLU A 106 -19.72 -2.85 10.32
C GLU A 106 -20.58 -2.11 9.28
N GLU A 107 -19.98 -1.26 8.44
CA GLU A 107 -20.68 -0.50 7.38
C GLU A 107 -21.16 -1.39 6.22
N ILE A 108 -20.40 -2.43 5.86
CA ILE A 108 -20.84 -3.43 4.86
C ILE A 108 -22.02 -4.23 5.41
N ALA A 109 -21.96 -4.63 6.68
CA ALA A 109 -23.04 -5.38 7.33
C ALA A 109 -24.30 -4.53 7.52
N SER A 110 -24.17 -3.23 7.79
CA SER A 110 -25.31 -2.30 7.89
C SER A 110 -25.94 -2.07 6.51
N SER A 111 -25.13 -1.88 5.46
CA SER A 111 -25.59 -1.67 4.09
C SER A 111 -26.35 -2.88 3.52
N THR A 112 -25.89 -4.10 3.82
CA THR A 112 -26.56 -5.35 3.38
C THR A 112 -27.94 -5.54 4.02
N ARG A 113 -28.23 -4.90 5.17
CA ARG A 113 -29.55 -4.98 5.81
C ARG A 113 -30.56 -3.97 5.24
N MET A 114 -30.11 -3.03 4.41
CA MET A 114 -30.96 -2.00 3.79
C MET A 114 -31.39 -2.36 2.36
N THR A 115 -30.87 -3.45 1.79
CA THR A 115 -31.26 -4.05 0.49
C THR A 115 -32.02 -5.35 0.70
#